data_AF-A0A9W4B1T6-F1
#
_entry.id   AF-A0A9W4B1T6-F1
#
_cell.length_a   1.000
_cell.length_b   1.000
_cell.length_c   1.000
_cell.angle_alpha   90.00
_cell.angle_beta   90.00
_cell.angle_gamma   90.00
#
_symmetry.space_group_name_H-M   'P 1'
#
loop_
_entity.id
_entity.type
_entity.pdbx_description
1 polymer ?
#
loop_
_entity_poly.entity_id
_entity_poly.type
_entity_poly.pdbx_seq_one_letter_code
_entity_poly.pdbx_strand_id
1 'polypeptide(L)'
;MQAARQRVLDELGWAPGECDEPEPAPCDELAGDSADATASSIDDAAGSDGAWGGVGPKPWWLDHPELKAARQRVMDEIERAPDRPGDDAGPDRVLNDMLSGASVRELREARDDLARAQARYAEAVRSGRDCGLSWGEIGSVLGVPRQLLHRRFARRLGSRRGPSER
;
A
#
# COMPACT_ATOMS: atom_id res chain seq x y z
N MET A 1 4.74 -16.76 8.15
CA MET A 1 5.21 -15.87 7.06
C MET A 1 6.33 -14.90 7.47
N GLN A 2 6.48 -14.51 8.74
CA GLN A 2 7.55 -13.60 9.17
C GLN A 2 8.98 -14.18 9.04
N ALA A 3 9.16 -15.49 9.22
CA ALA A 3 10.48 -16.15 9.12
C ALA A 3 11.11 -16.11 7.71
N ALA A 4 10.29 -16.00 6.65
CA ALA A 4 10.80 -15.88 5.27
C ALA A 4 11.27 -14.46 4.96
N ARG A 5 10.68 -13.45 5.61
CA ARG A 5 11.05 -12.03 5.48
C ARG A 5 12.40 -11.74 6.12
N GLN A 6 12.68 -12.34 7.28
CA GLN A 6 13.94 -12.11 8.00
C GLN A 6 15.16 -12.68 7.26
N ARG A 7 15.01 -13.82 6.58
CA ARG A 7 16.11 -14.42 5.80
C ARG A 7 16.52 -13.60 4.57
N VAL A 8 15.59 -12.88 3.94
CA VAL A 8 15.89 -11.99 2.82
C VAL A 8 16.63 -10.74 3.30
N LEU A 9 16.30 -10.23 4.49
CA LEU A 9 16.97 -9.06 5.08
C LEU A 9 18.41 -9.38 5.51
N ASP A 10 18.64 -10.55 6.12
CA ASP A 10 19.98 -10.99 6.51
C ASP A 10 20.88 -11.27 5.29
N GLU A 11 20.32 -11.72 4.16
CA GLU A 11 21.07 -11.93 2.91
C GLU A 11 21.49 -10.63 2.20
N LEU A 12 20.82 -9.50 2.49
CA LEU A 12 21.13 -8.19 1.94
C LEU A 12 22.25 -7.45 2.70
N GLY A 13 22.72 -7.98 3.85
CA GLY A 13 23.76 -7.34 4.65
C GLY A 13 23.34 -5.98 5.21
N TRP A 14 22.03 -5.74 5.31
CA TRP A 14 21.45 -4.58 5.96
C TRP A 14 21.43 -4.85 7.46
N ALA A 15 22.49 -4.46 8.17
CA ALA A 15 22.43 -4.36 9.62
C ALA A 15 21.40 -3.26 9.95
N PRO A 16 20.33 -3.54 10.73
CA PRO A 16 19.50 -2.47 11.24
C PRO A 16 20.41 -1.60 12.11
N GLY A 17 20.64 -0.37 11.65
CA GLY A 17 21.22 0.66 12.49
C GLY A 17 20.31 0.81 13.70
N GLU A 18 20.91 0.59 14.87
CA GLU A 18 20.45 0.93 16.20
C GLU A 18 19.77 2.30 16.18
N CYS A 19 18.44 2.29 16.04
CA CYS A 19 17.60 3.43 16.35
C CYS A 19 16.99 3.09 17.71
N ASP A 20 17.52 3.75 18.73
CA ASP A 20 16.95 3.82 20.07
C ASP A 20 15.57 4.50 19.93
N GLU A 21 14.52 3.71 19.73
CA GLU A 21 13.14 4.17 19.85
C GLU A 21 12.66 3.87 21.28
N PRO A 22 12.22 4.90 22.04
CA PRO A 22 11.68 4.69 23.38
C PRO A 22 10.34 3.95 23.31
N GLU A 23 10.18 2.96 24.19
CA GLU A 23 8.93 2.20 24.39
C GLU A 23 7.71 3.12 24.54
N PRO A 24 6.64 2.91 23.75
CA PRO A 24 5.35 3.48 24.09
C PRO A 24 4.71 2.66 25.21
N ALA A 25 4.35 3.36 26.29
CA ALA A 25 3.63 2.82 27.44
C ALA A 25 2.31 2.11 27.06
N PRO A 26 1.86 1.12 27.85
CA PRO A 26 0.57 0.47 27.63
C PRO A 26 -0.58 1.42 27.98
N CYS A 27 -1.38 1.80 26.99
CA CYS A 27 -2.70 2.37 27.20
C CYS A 27 -3.70 1.24 27.46
N ASP A 28 -4.08 1.10 28.73
CA ASP A 28 -5.40 0.56 29.11
C ASP A 28 -6.51 1.46 28.54
N GLU A 29 -7.60 0.82 28.07
CA GLU A 29 -9.00 1.17 28.36
C GLU A 29 -10.00 0.89 27.20
N LEU A 30 -10.96 0.01 27.54
CA LEU A 30 -12.41 0.12 27.34
C LEU A 30 -13.06 -0.18 25.98
N ALA A 31 -13.68 -1.37 25.96
CA ALA A 31 -15.11 -1.63 25.73
C ALA A 31 -15.84 -1.04 24.50
N GLY A 32 -16.50 -1.92 23.75
CA GLY A 32 -17.48 -1.55 22.73
C GLY A 32 -18.16 -2.77 22.10
N ASP A 33 -18.97 -3.47 22.89
CA ASP A 33 -19.99 -4.41 22.41
C ASP A 33 -21.16 -3.59 21.85
N SER A 34 -21.55 -3.80 20.58
CA SER A 34 -22.93 -3.58 20.13
C SER A 34 -23.13 -4.17 18.74
N ALA A 35 -23.67 -5.39 18.73
CA ALA A 35 -24.47 -5.86 17.62
C ALA A 35 -25.85 -5.19 17.72
N ASP A 36 -26.29 -4.52 16.66
CA ASP A 36 -27.72 -4.55 16.33
C ASP A 36 -27.91 -4.32 14.82
N ALA A 37 -28.37 -5.38 14.18
CA ALA A 37 -28.85 -5.39 12.81
C ALA A 37 -30.36 -5.15 12.87
N THR A 38 -30.77 -3.90 12.69
CA THR A 38 -32.16 -3.58 12.37
C THR A 38 -32.26 -3.14 10.93
N ALA A 39 -32.71 -4.09 10.10
CA ALA A 39 -33.21 -3.82 8.77
C ALA A 39 -34.38 -2.84 8.87
N SER A 40 -34.18 -1.60 8.43
CA SER A 40 -35.27 -0.64 8.30
C SER A 40 -35.96 -0.88 6.96
N SER A 41 -37.03 -1.67 7.04
CA SER A 41 -38.04 -1.87 6.01
C SER A 41 -38.73 -0.53 5.73
N ILE A 42 -38.57 0.01 4.53
CA ILE A 42 -39.39 1.14 4.06
C ILE A 42 -40.15 0.68 2.83
N ASP A 43 -41.34 0.12 3.08
CA ASP A 43 -42.30 -0.22 2.02
C ASP A 43 -43.26 0.96 1.81
N ASP A 44 -43.29 1.35 0.54
CA ASP A 44 -44.39 1.83 -0.30
C ASP A 44 -45.33 2.96 0.16
N ALA A 45 -45.17 4.03 -0.62
CA ALA A 45 -46.10 5.11 -0.88
C ALA A 45 -47.54 4.64 -1.15
N ALA A 46 -48.47 5.15 -0.35
CA ALA A 46 -49.87 5.29 -0.71
C ALA A 46 -50.32 6.72 -0.41
N GLY A 47 -51.09 7.28 -1.35
CA GLY A 47 -51.37 8.70 -1.49
C GLY A 47 -51.82 9.39 -0.21
N SER A 48 -51.25 10.57 0.02
CA SER A 48 -51.80 11.56 0.94
C SER A 48 -51.47 12.93 0.39
N ASP A 49 -52.53 13.66 0.03
CA ASP A 49 -52.51 15.03 -0.47
C ASP A 49 -52.17 16.05 0.66
N GLY A 50 -51.31 15.65 1.59
CA GLY A 50 -50.72 16.46 2.64
C GLY A 50 -49.21 16.39 2.52
N ALA A 51 -48.65 17.34 1.76
CA ALA A 51 -47.21 17.52 1.64
C ALA A 51 -46.58 17.50 3.05
N TRP A 52 -45.56 16.65 3.24
CA TRP A 52 -44.87 16.29 4.50
C TRP A 52 -45.39 15.04 5.26
N GLY A 53 -45.55 13.91 4.55
CA GLY A 53 -45.25 12.57 5.09
C GLY A 53 -45.89 12.18 6.42
N GLY A 54 -47.09 12.68 6.75
CA GLY A 54 -47.88 12.26 7.90
C GLY A 54 -47.37 12.68 9.29
N VAL A 55 -46.28 13.46 9.41
CA VAL A 55 -45.73 13.86 10.72
C VAL A 55 -46.04 15.33 11.01
N GLY A 56 -47.27 15.56 11.45
CA GLY A 56 -47.68 16.79 12.13
C GLY A 56 -47.87 18.05 11.27
N PRO A 57 -48.35 19.15 11.88
CA PRO A 57 -48.52 20.43 11.20
C PRO A 57 -47.20 20.95 10.65
N LYS A 58 -47.27 21.60 9.48
CA LYS A 58 -46.12 22.24 8.84
C LYS A 58 -45.38 23.14 9.84
N PRO A 59 -44.05 22.98 10.01
CA PRO A 59 -43.33 23.78 10.97
C PRO A 59 -43.30 25.26 10.55
N TRP A 60 -43.39 26.14 11.56
CA TRP A 60 -43.53 27.59 11.40
C TRP A 60 -42.43 28.25 10.56
N TRP A 61 -41.23 27.66 10.52
CA TRP A 61 -40.07 28.19 9.79
C TRP A 61 -40.11 27.91 8.29
N LEU A 62 -40.88 26.90 7.85
CA LEU A 62 -40.85 26.45 6.45
C LEU A 62 -41.50 27.47 5.49
N ASP A 63 -42.47 28.23 5.99
CA ASP A 63 -43.11 29.32 5.23
C ASP A 63 -42.61 30.71 5.60
N HIS A 64 -41.63 30.82 6.50
CA HIS A 64 -41.14 32.12 6.93
C HIS A 64 -40.54 32.89 5.74
N PRO A 65 -41.03 34.10 5.44
CA PRO A 65 -40.70 34.80 4.19
C PRO A 65 -39.20 35.11 4.10
N GLU A 66 -38.56 35.45 5.23
CA GLU A 66 -37.13 35.74 5.27
C GLU A 66 -36.26 34.51 5.04
N LEU A 67 -36.67 33.34 5.55
CA LEU A 67 -35.93 32.08 5.37
C LEU A 67 -36.08 31.57 3.95
N LYS A 68 -37.27 31.74 3.35
CA LYS A 68 -37.47 31.49 1.92
C LYS A 68 -36.61 32.40 1.06
N ALA A 69 -36.56 33.70 1.38
CA ALA A 69 -35.72 34.66 0.66
C ALA A 69 -34.22 34.39 0.85
N ALA A 70 -33.81 33.92 2.03
CA ALA A 70 -32.42 33.51 2.28
C ALA A 70 -32.07 32.24 1.50
N ARG A 71 -32.93 31.21 1.56
CA ARG A 71 -32.77 29.98 0.77
C ARG A 71 -32.71 30.30 -0.72
N GLN A 72 -33.62 31.13 -1.23
CA GLN A 72 -33.63 31.50 -2.65
C GLN A 72 -32.33 32.20 -3.03
N ARG A 73 -31.86 33.17 -2.24
CA ARG A 73 -30.58 33.84 -2.48
C ARG A 73 -29.40 32.86 -2.53
N VAL A 74 -29.36 31.88 -1.63
CA VAL A 74 -28.31 30.85 -1.60
C VAL A 74 -28.41 29.92 -2.83
N MET A 75 -29.62 29.48 -3.19
CA MET A 75 -29.79 28.63 -4.37
C MET A 75 -29.44 29.39 -5.66
N ASP A 76 -29.88 30.65 -5.77
CA ASP A 76 -29.52 31.52 -6.89
C ASP A 76 -27.99 31.76 -6.93
N GLU A 77 -27.33 31.88 -5.78
CA GLU A 77 -25.87 32.01 -5.70
C GLU A 77 -25.14 30.73 -6.13
N ILE A 78 -25.64 29.55 -5.73
CA ILE A 78 -25.10 28.25 -6.14
C ILE A 78 -25.30 28.02 -7.65
N GLU A 79 -26.48 28.37 -8.18
CA GLU A 79 -26.79 28.24 -9.62
C GLU A 79 -26.05 29.28 -10.47
N ARG A 80 -25.83 30.49 -9.94
CA ARG A 80 -25.10 31.57 -10.62
C ARG A 80 -23.59 31.42 -10.49
N ALA A 81 -23.11 30.74 -9.45
CA ALA A 81 -21.71 30.41 -9.34
C ALA A 81 -21.35 29.63 -10.62
N PRO A 82 -20.41 30.12 -11.45
CA PRO A 82 -19.86 29.28 -12.49
C PRO A 82 -19.35 28.02 -11.81
N ASP A 83 -19.49 26.85 -12.45
CA ASP A 83 -18.74 25.66 -12.05
C ASP A 83 -17.33 26.15 -11.75
N ARG A 84 -16.98 26.15 -10.47
CA ARG A 84 -15.67 26.62 -9.99
C ARG A 84 -14.68 25.97 -10.94
N PRO A 85 -13.85 26.71 -11.69
CA PRO A 85 -13.05 26.14 -12.77
C PRO A 85 -12.38 24.90 -12.18
N GLY A 86 -12.91 23.74 -12.57
CA GLY A 86 -12.59 22.49 -11.91
C GLY A 86 -11.10 22.40 -12.03
N ASP A 87 -10.41 22.26 -10.90
CA ASP A 87 -8.95 22.24 -10.84
C ASP A 87 -8.43 21.50 -12.08
N ASP A 88 -7.91 22.24 -13.06
CA ASP A 88 -7.38 21.69 -14.33
C ASP A 88 -6.12 20.83 -14.05
N ALA A 89 -5.81 20.61 -12.77
CA ALA A 89 -5.02 19.52 -12.29
C ALA A 89 -5.74 18.21 -12.62
N GLY A 90 -5.28 17.55 -13.69
CA GLY A 90 -5.70 16.20 -14.06
C GLY A 90 -5.74 15.23 -12.86
N PRO A 91 -6.31 14.03 -13.04
CA PRO A 91 -6.72 13.16 -11.94
C PRO A 91 -5.65 13.07 -10.86
N ASP A 92 -6.04 13.40 -9.62
CA ASP A 92 -5.15 13.37 -8.46
C ASP A 92 -4.43 12.02 -8.43
N ARG A 93 -3.10 12.07 -8.56
CA ARG A 93 -2.25 10.88 -8.68
C ARG A 93 -2.36 9.99 -7.46
N VAL A 94 -2.54 10.58 -6.28
CA VAL A 94 -2.67 9.84 -5.03
C VAL A 94 -4.01 9.12 -4.99
N LEU A 95 -5.11 9.82 -5.33
CA LEU A 95 -6.43 9.19 -5.39
C LEU A 95 -6.51 8.13 -6.49
N ASN A 96 -5.93 8.38 -7.66
CA ASN A 96 -5.88 7.42 -8.75
C ASN A 96 -5.11 6.16 -8.33
N ASP A 97 -3.96 6.32 -7.68
CA ASP A 97 -3.16 5.19 -7.19
C ASP A 97 -3.83 4.45 -6.02
N MET A 98 -4.47 5.16 -5.10
CA MET A 98 -5.25 4.54 -4.01
C MET A 98 -6.41 3.71 -4.54
N LEU A 99 -7.13 4.19 -5.56
CA LEU A 99 -8.26 3.49 -6.16
C LEU A 99 -7.84 2.37 -7.11
N SER A 100 -6.74 2.54 -7.84
CA SER A 100 -6.24 1.55 -8.80
C SER A 100 -5.30 0.51 -8.20
N GLY A 101 -4.61 0.83 -7.10
CA GLY A 101 -3.55 0.03 -6.50
C GLY A 101 -2.40 -0.29 -7.47
N ALA A 102 -2.12 0.60 -8.42
CA ALA A 102 -1.12 0.38 -9.45
C ALA A 102 0.30 0.34 -8.86
N SER A 103 0.65 1.33 -8.04
CA SER A 103 1.99 1.45 -7.44
C SER A 103 2.37 0.25 -6.60
N VAL A 104 1.44 -0.29 -5.80
CA VAL A 104 1.69 -1.45 -4.94
C VAL A 104 1.96 -2.70 -5.76
N ARG A 105 1.27 -2.87 -6.90
CA ARG A 105 1.51 -3.98 -7.82
C ARG A 105 2.85 -3.83 -8.52
N GLU A 106 3.16 -2.65 -9.03
CA GLU A 106 4.46 -2.35 -9.65
C GLU A 106 5.62 -2.56 -8.68
N LEU A 107 5.49 -2.13 -7.41
CA LEU A 107 6.50 -2.37 -6.39
C LEU A 107 6.70 -3.86 -6.09
N ARG A 108 5.62 -4.65 -6.08
CA ARG A 108 5.72 -6.11 -5.91
C ARG A 108 6.41 -6.75 -7.11
N GLU A 109 6.07 -6.35 -8.32
CA GLU A 109 6.71 -6.83 -9.54
C GLU A 109 8.21 -6.48 -9.54
N ALA A 110 8.57 -5.23 -9.24
CA ALA A 110 9.96 -4.80 -9.16
C ALA A 110 10.75 -5.58 -8.09
N ARG A 111 10.13 -5.88 -6.94
CA ARG A 111 10.73 -6.72 -5.90
C ARG A 111 10.96 -8.15 -6.40
N ASP A 112 9.98 -8.73 -7.07
CA ASP A 112 10.05 -10.10 -7.54
C ASP A 112 11.07 -10.22 -8.69
N ASP A 113 11.17 -9.21 -9.55
CA ASP A 113 12.19 -9.09 -10.59
C ASP A 113 13.60 -8.93 -10.01
N LEU A 114 13.75 -8.13 -8.95
CA LEU A 114 15.01 -8.03 -8.22
C LEU A 114 15.42 -9.39 -7.66
N ALA A 115 14.49 -10.12 -7.02
CA ALA A 115 14.76 -11.46 -6.49
C ALA A 115 15.17 -12.43 -7.61
N ARG A 116 14.47 -12.40 -8.74
CA ARG A 116 14.78 -13.22 -9.92
C ARG A 116 16.16 -12.89 -10.49
N ALA A 117 16.51 -11.60 -10.60
CA ALA A 117 17.80 -11.16 -11.08
C ALA A 117 18.94 -11.58 -10.13
N GLN A 118 18.74 -11.46 -8.81
CA GLN A 118 19.70 -11.92 -7.82
C GLN A 118 19.92 -13.43 -7.88
N ALA A 119 18.85 -14.22 -8.07
CA ALA A 119 18.94 -15.67 -8.22
C ALA A 119 19.71 -16.05 -9.49
N ARG A 120 19.41 -15.41 -10.63
CA ARG A 120 20.17 -15.62 -11.88
C ARG A 120 21.64 -15.23 -11.74
N TYR A 121 21.93 -14.13 -11.06
CA TYR A 121 23.30 -13.69 -10.80
C TYR A 121 24.06 -14.73 -9.95
N ALA A 122 23.44 -15.22 -8.88
CA ALA A 122 24.04 -16.26 -8.04
C ALA A 122 24.26 -17.57 -8.83
N GLU A 123 23.30 -17.96 -9.67
CA GLU A 123 23.41 -19.15 -10.52
C GLU A 123 24.53 -19.01 -11.55
N ALA A 124 24.64 -17.86 -12.22
CA ALA A 124 25.73 -17.58 -13.15
C ALA A 124 27.11 -17.68 -12.48
N VAL A 125 27.24 -17.17 -11.25
CA VAL A 125 28.47 -17.30 -10.45
C VAL A 125 28.77 -18.76 -10.12
N ARG A 126 27.75 -19.57 -9.76
CA ARG A 126 27.91 -21.01 -9.50
C ARG A 126 28.35 -21.77 -10.75
N SER A 127 27.62 -21.60 -11.85
CA SER A 127 27.92 -22.22 -13.12
C SER A 127 29.34 -21.86 -13.60
N GLY A 128 29.76 -20.59 -13.48
CA GLY A 128 31.13 -20.19 -13.79
C GLY A 128 32.17 -20.92 -12.94
N ARG A 129 31.91 -21.14 -11.65
CA ARG A 129 32.79 -21.91 -10.77
C ARG A 129 32.82 -23.39 -11.14
N ASP A 130 31.68 -23.97 -11.53
CA ASP A 130 31.58 -25.37 -11.96
C ASP A 130 32.31 -25.60 -13.30
N CYS A 131 32.33 -24.60 -14.18
CA CYS A 131 33.16 -24.57 -15.39
C CYS A 131 34.65 -24.29 -15.12
N GLY A 132 35.05 -24.11 -13.86
CA GLY A 132 36.46 -23.93 -13.46
C GLY A 132 36.97 -22.50 -13.47
N LEU A 133 36.15 -21.49 -13.80
CA LEU A 133 36.57 -20.09 -13.80
C LEU A 133 37.03 -19.65 -12.41
N SER A 134 38.13 -18.91 -12.35
CA SER A 134 38.62 -18.32 -11.11
C SER A 134 37.73 -17.16 -10.65
N TRP A 135 37.82 -16.83 -9.36
CA TRP A 135 37.11 -15.67 -8.80
C TRP A 135 37.51 -14.35 -9.45
N GLY A 136 38.76 -14.24 -9.93
CA GLY A 136 39.24 -13.05 -10.64
C GLY A 136 38.60 -12.91 -12.01
N GLU A 137 38.50 -14.00 -12.78
CA GLU A 137 37.87 -14.01 -14.10
C GLU A 137 36.37 -13.72 -14.01
N ILE A 138 35.67 -14.37 -13.07
CA ILE A 138 34.24 -14.11 -12.82
C ILE A 138 34.04 -12.65 -12.41
N GLY A 139 34.92 -12.10 -11.55
CA GLY A 139 34.86 -10.70 -11.14
C GLY A 139 35.08 -9.74 -12.31
N SER A 140 36.04 -10.04 -13.18
CA SER A 140 36.34 -9.23 -14.38
C SER A 140 35.13 -9.16 -15.33
N VAL A 141 34.49 -10.29 -15.61
CA VAL A 141 33.30 -10.34 -16.49
C VAL A 141 32.11 -9.58 -15.89
N LEU A 142 31.94 -9.66 -14.56
CA LEU A 142 30.82 -9.03 -13.86
C LEU A 142 31.10 -7.57 -13.46
N GLY A 143 32.32 -7.06 -13.68
CA GLY A 143 32.73 -5.72 -13.25
C GLY A 143 32.82 -5.55 -11.72
N VAL A 144 33.02 -6.64 -10.96
CA VAL A 144 33.07 -6.63 -9.50
C VAL A 144 34.43 -7.10 -8.96
N PRO A 145 34.91 -6.54 -7.84
CA PRO A 145 36.19 -6.95 -7.27
C PRO A 145 36.14 -8.39 -6.74
N ARG A 146 37.20 -9.18 -7.00
CA ARG A 146 37.28 -10.60 -6.61
C ARG A 146 36.99 -10.85 -5.13
N GLN A 147 37.41 -9.92 -4.26
CA GLN A 147 37.26 -10.03 -2.81
C GLN A 147 35.79 -10.04 -2.39
N LEU A 148 34.95 -9.27 -3.09
CA LEU A 148 33.51 -9.20 -2.84
C LEU A 148 32.84 -10.54 -3.18
N LEU A 149 33.18 -11.11 -4.34
CA LEU A 149 32.69 -12.43 -4.75
C LEU A 149 33.13 -13.51 -3.76
N HIS A 150 34.40 -13.49 -3.36
CA HIS A 150 34.93 -14.45 -2.40
C HIS A 150 34.20 -14.35 -1.05
N ARG A 151 34.03 -13.16 -0.48
CA ARG A 151 33.31 -12.96 0.79
C ARG A 151 31.86 -13.46 0.73
N ARG A 152 31.19 -13.22 -0.39
CA ARG A 152 29.75 -13.52 -0.57
C ARG A 152 29.47 -14.99 -0.88
N PHE A 153 30.30 -15.62 -1.72
CA PHE A 153 30.03 -16.95 -2.29
C PHE A 153 30.99 -18.04 -1.85
N ALA A 154 32.22 -17.73 -1.41
CA ALA A 154 33.20 -18.78 -1.06
C ALA A 154 32.73 -19.67 0.09
N ARG A 155 32.07 -19.12 1.11
CA ARG A 155 31.51 -19.90 2.23
C ARG A 155 30.36 -20.83 1.79
N ARG A 156 29.49 -20.33 0.90
CA ARG A 156 28.32 -21.08 0.41
C ARG A 156 28.69 -22.20 -0.57
N LEU A 157 29.76 -22.02 -1.35
CA LEU A 157 30.25 -23.04 -2.28
C LEU A 157 31.24 -24.01 -1.64
N GLY A 158 32.03 -23.56 -0.65
CA GLY A 158 32.94 -24.43 0.10
C GLY A 158 32.22 -25.53 0.89
N SER A 159 30.99 -25.26 1.34
CA SER A 159 30.16 -26.25 2.06
C SER A 159 29.56 -27.34 1.17
N ARG A 160 29.57 -27.19 -0.17
CA ARG A 160 29.05 -28.22 -1.11
C ARG A 160 30.11 -29.20 -1.60
N ARG A 161 31.41 -28.99 -1.31
CA ARG A 161 32.42 -30.05 -1.48
C ARG A 161 32.37 -30.98 -0.27
N GLY A 162 31.40 -31.90 -0.28
CA GLY A 162 31.52 -33.14 0.50
C GLY A 162 32.72 -33.96 0.01
N PRO A 163 33.19 -34.93 0.81
CA PRO A 163 34.38 -35.72 0.53
C PRO A 163 34.15 -36.55 -0.73
N SER A 164 34.65 -36.08 -1.87
CA SER A 164 34.86 -36.95 -3.03
C SER A 164 36.05 -37.83 -2.69
N GLU A 165 35.74 -39.09 -2.40
CA GLU A 165 36.64 -40.23 -2.27
C GLU A 165 37.94 -40.09 -3.08
N ARG A 166 39.07 -40.25 -2.37
CA ARG A 166 40.24 -40.96 -2.89
C ARG A 166 41.08 -41.48 -1.73
#